data_AF-M1JJP0-F1
#
_entry.id   AF-M1JJP0-F1
#
_cell.length_a   1.000
_cell.length_b   1.000
_cell.length_c   1.000
_cell.angle_alpha   90.00
_cell.angle_beta   90.00
_cell.angle_gamma   90.00
#
_symmetry.space_group_name_H-M   'P 1'
#
loop_
_entity.id
_entity.type
_entity.pdbx_description
1 polymer ?
#
loop_
_entity_poly.entity_id
_entity_poly.type
_entity_poly.pdbx_seq_one_letter_code
_entity_poly.pdbx_strand_id
1 'polypeptide(L)'
;MDVSARESFSYDESLLDRRALKNFLILDEILKRFPKKSGVECVFCEESIKIHNLHDMFRAYACAVSCLAHHTESVGVADLLVFFEVEDFVMRKARGREMWSVRDVLEFRRDTKEMYEEALRDQLVAVFKTHFMEKSIKINCEQDVESITYKYYKLVDDGEKTGLEMRSLELVLILLFKRDELIRFFRVFWPNRKSYAVFKLALILSMRLESHVSTERLLKEFEGFPFEEDSLFPYNGDVDSLHEINEMLENSEPDIGEWFRMQQEKMYWMECVRMWAANRESDPGTMDNSMIELCIKNKRYEDGWLIYKNDMKSTNVGIVKACILCIKGLKSSNGSCVWESRTAEVIDNAVFSGDLKSLHALINEIVSKLWEIPAVQRVFVLGRFSKAADCMCKDEDLIAELLKGLQALCTECRDFETRDLCVRYSEMVYDEWKKAKKKFLFFKKQSHHGLQIRSSMLGIYGATKDCKKFYNVYQDLMKSNTELSRELCTKLESLHIRDCEECILRRRQLTVNGNRKAPPVFNFLNKP
;
A
#
# COMPACT_ATOMS: atom_id res chain seq x y z
N MET A 1 28.07 -50.05 20.85
CA MET A 1 28.67 -48.83 21.45
C MET A 1 28.62 -47.77 20.37
N ASP A 2 27.43 -47.21 20.15
CA ASP A 2 26.94 -45.97 20.81
C ASP A 2 27.81 -44.79 20.36
N VAL A 3 27.29 -43.81 19.64
CA VAL A 3 26.22 -42.92 20.11
C VAL A 3 25.28 -42.53 18.97
N SER A 4 24.00 -42.56 19.35
CA SER A 4 22.77 -42.28 18.64
C SER A 4 22.78 -41.05 17.73
N ALA A 5 22.24 -41.28 16.53
CA ALA A 5 21.55 -40.28 15.74
C ALA A 5 20.61 -39.46 16.63
N ARG A 6 20.89 -38.15 16.75
CA ARG A 6 19.86 -37.17 17.03
C ARG A 6 19.06 -37.04 15.74
N GLU A 7 18.11 -37.96 15.59
CA GLU A 7 17.00 -37.77 14.66
C GLU A 7 16.33 -36.43 14.97
N SER A 8 16.11 -35.70 13.89
CA SER A 8 15.41 -34.43 13.80
C SER A 8 14.17 -34.42 14.68
N PHE A 9 14.09 -33.41 15.54
CA PHE A 9 12.93 -33.10 16.35
C PHE A 9 11.64 -33.12 15.52
N SER A 10 10.69 -33.92 15.96
CA SER A 10 9.32 -34.00 15.48
C SER A 10 8.62 -32.65 15.60
N TYR A 11 8.09 -32.13 14.50
CA TYR A 11 7.24 -30.94 14.45
C TYR A 11 5.79 -31.20 14.92
N ASP A 12 5.52 -32.31 15.63
CA ASP A 12 4.18 -32.91 15.70
C ASP A 12 3.47 -32.81 17.06
N GLU A 13 4.01 -32.10 18.05
CA GLU A 13 3.33 -31.95 19.34
C GLU A 13 2.67 -30.56 19.48
N SER A 14 1.35 -30.54 19.25
CA SER A 14 0.33 -29.52 19.58
C SER A 14 -0.18 -28.56 18.50
N LEU A 15 -0.28 -29.00 17.24
CA LEU A 15 -1.14 -28.30 16.25
C LEU A 15 -2.64 -28.35 16.60
N LEU A 16 -3.04 -29.26 17.49
CA LEU A 16 -4.39 -29.39 18.03
C LEU A 16 -4.59 -28.45 19.22
N ASP A 17 -5.52 -27.49 19.08
CA ASP A 17 -5.88 -26.58 20.15
C ASP A 17 -6.70 -27.30 21.24
N ARG A 18 -6.27 -27.19 22.50
CA ARG A 18 -6.96 -27.78 23.66
C ARG A 18 -8.38 -27.26 23.80
N ARG A 19 -8.62 -25.98 23.48
CA ARG A 19 -9.94 -25.37 23.52
C ARG A 19 -10.83 -25.96 22.42
N ALA A 20 -10.33 -26.05 21.19
CA ALA A 20 -11.06 -26.67 20.10
C ALA A 20 -11.43 -28.14 20.40
N LEU A 21 -10.50 -28.90 20.99
CA LEU A 21 -10.78 -30.26 21.44
C LEU A 21 -11.87 -30.31 22.52
N LYS A 22 -11.76 -29.46 23.55
CA LYS A 22 -12.78 -29.38 24.62
C LYS A 22 -14.16 -29.05 24.04
N ASN A 23 -14.26 -28.07 23.15
CA ASN A 23 -15.52 -27.69 22.53
C ASN A 23 -16.05 -28.76 21.59
N PHE A 24 -15.18 -29.50 20.91
CA PHE A 24 -15.60 -30.64 20.11
C PHE A 24 -16.24 -31.73 20.97
N LEU A 25 -15.69 -32.01 22.16
CA LEU A 25 -16.31 -32.97 23.08
C LEU A 25 -17.69 -32.51 23.57
N ILE A 26 -17.85 -31.21 23.82
CA ILE A 26 -19.16 -30.63 24.16
C ILE A 26 -20.12 -30.76 22.96
N LEU A 27 -19.64 -30.46 21.75
CA LEU A 27 -20.40 -30.62 20.52
C LEU A 27 -20.86 -32.07 20.31
N ASP A 28 -19.98 -33.05 20.56
CA ASP A 28 -20.29 -34.48 20.49
C ASP A 28 -21.41 -34.87 21.46
N GLU A 29 -21.33 -34.41 22.71
CA GLU A 29 -22.39 -34.64 23.70
C GLU A 29 -23.74 -34.01 23.27
N ILE A 30 -23.71 -32.79 22.72
CA ILE A 30 -24.90 -32.12 22.21
C ILE A 30 -25.52 -32.94 21.07
N LEU A 31 -24.72 -33.30 20.07
CA LEU A 31 -25.19 -34.02 18.89
C LEU A 31 -25.75 -35.40 19.25
N LYS A 32 -25.17 -36.11 20.22
CA LYS A 32 -25.69 -37.41 20.70
C LYS A 32 -27.05 -37.31 21.39
N ARG A 33 -27.38 -36.16 21.99
CA ARG A 33 -28.67 -35.93 22.64
C ARG A 33 -29.81 -35.62 21.67
N PHE A 34 -29.49 -35.20 20.45
CA PHE A 34 -30.53 -34.90 19.46
C PHE A 34 -31.22 -36.16 18.94
N PRO A 35 -32.55 -36.14 18.74
CA PRO A 35 -33.30 -37.24 18.15
C PRO A 35 -32.72 -37.71 16.82
N LYS A 36 -32.71 -39.03 16.61
CA LYS A 36 -32.05 -39.70 15.48
C LYS A 36 -33.06 -40.45 14.63
N LYS A 37 -32.91 -40.35 13.31
CA LYS A 37 -33.74 -41.06 12.34
C LYS A 37 -33.48 -42.56 12.42
N SER A 38 -34.53 -43.34 12.63
CA SER A 38 -34.44 -44.81 12.66
C SER A 38 -33.96 -45.37 11.32
N GLY A 39 -33.08 -46.39 11.36
CA GLY A 39 -32.63 -47.12 10.17
C GLY A 39 -31.57 -46.41 9.32
N VAL A 40 -30.96 -45.34 9.83
CA VAL A 40 -29.83 -44.66 9.19
C VAL A 40 -28.55 -45.03 9.95
N GLU A 41 -27.63 -45.72 9.29
CA GLU A 41 -26.29 -46.00 9.84
C GLU A 41 -25.50 -44.70 9.97
N CYS A 42 -24.83 -44.51 11.11
CA CYS A 42 -24.13 -43.26 11.40
C CYS A 42 -22.84 -43.52 12.16
N VAL A 43 -21.72 -43.43 11.43
CA VAL A 43 -20.35 -43.56 11.95
C VAL A 43 -20.12 -42.72 13.21
N PHE A 44 -20.63 -41.48 13.25
CA PHE A 44 -20.48 -40.60 14.42
C PHE A 44 -21.15 -41.13 15.70
N CYS A 45 -22.29 -41.81 15.57
CA CYS A 45 -23.04 -42.34 16.70
C CYS A 45 -22.55 -43.74 17.12
N GLU A 46 -21.99 -44.49 16.18
CA GLU A 46 -21.58 -45.89 16.36
C GLU A 46 -20.12 -46.03 16.78
N GLU A 47 -19.22 -45.18 16.26
CA GLU A 47 -17.79 -45.24 16.57
C GLU A 47 -17.38 -44.26 17.68
N SER A 48 -16.52 -44.69 18.61
CA SER A 48 -15.85 -43.77 19.52
C SER A 48 -14.66 -43.12 18.80
N ILE A 49 -14.89 -41.95 18.19
CA ILE A 49 -13.81 -41.22 17.50
C ILE A 49 -12.87 -40.60 18.54
N LYS A 50 -11.63 -41.08 18.58
CA LYS A 50 -10.57 -40.50 19.40
C LYS A 50 -9.83 -39.43 18.61
N ILE A 51 -9.62 -38.26 19.20
CA ILE A 51 -8.93 -37.14 18.55
C ILE A 51 -7.54 -37.01 19.17
N HIS A 52 -6.52 -37.39 18.41
CA HIS A 52 -5.12 -37.29 18.83
C HIS A 52 -4.33 -36.25 18.01
N ASN A 53 -4.76 -36.00 16.77
CA ASN A 53 -4.12 -35.06 15.86
C ASN A 53 -5.14 -34.26 15.03
N LEU A 54 -4.65 -33.43 14.09
CA LEU A 54 -5.51 -32.63 13.21
C LEU A 54 -6.35 -33.47 12.23
N HIS A 55 -5.80 -34.56 11.69
CA HIS A 55 -6.55 -35.45 10.78
C HIS A 55 -7.74 -36.08 11.50
N ASP A 56 -7.55 -36.52 12.75
CA ASP A 56 -8.62 -37.06 13.57
C ASP A 56 -9.69 -35.99 13.85
N MET A 57 -9.28 -34.74 14.12
CA MET A 57 -10.22 -33.63 14.30
C MET A 57 -11.05 -33.37 13.03
N PHE A 58 -10.42 -33.37 11.85
CA PHE A 58 -11.14 -33.19 10.58
C PHE A 58 -12.07 -34.36 10.25
N ARG A 59 -11.65 -35.61 10.55
CA ARG A 59 -12.52 -36.79 10.45
C ARG A 59 -13.72 -36.66 11.40
N ALA A 60 -13.46 -36.34 12.68
CA ALA A 60 -14.49 -36.21 13.69
C ALA A 60 -15.50 -35.12 13.33
N TYR A 61 -15.01 -33.96 12.87
CA TYR A 61 -15.83 -32.86 12.37
C TYR A 61 -16.66 -33.26 11.14
N ALA A 62 -16.09 -33.94 10.16
CA ALA A 62 -16.82 -34.46 9.00
C ALA A 62 -17.96 -35.41 9.41
N CYS A 63 -17.67 -36.34 10.32
CA CYS A 63 -18.67 -37.26 10.87
C CYS A 63 -19.75 -36.51 11.65
N ALA A 64 -19.40 -35.48 12.43
CA ALA A 64 -20.34 -34.64 13.18
C ALA A 64 -21.29 -33.87 12.24
N VAL A 65 -20.75 -33.23 11.20
CA VAL A 65 -21.53 -32.55 10.16
C VAL A 65 -22.46 -33.53 9.45
N SER A 66 -21.96 -34.71 9.08
CA SER A 66 -22.75 -35.77 8.44
C SER A 66 -23.89 -36.26 9.34
N CYS A 67 -23.60 -36.48 10.63
CA CYS A 67 -24.61 -36.86 11.62
C CYS A 67 -25.72 -35.82 11.73
N LEU A 68 -25.34 -34.54 11.81
CA LEU A 68 -26.30 -33.45 11.88
C LEU A 68 -27.13 -33.36 10.59
N ALA A 69 -26.48 -33.37 9.42
CA ALA A 69 -27.16 -33.17 8.14
C ALA A 69 -28.06 -34.34 7.71
N HIS A 70 -27.71 -35.59 8.07
CA HIS A 70 -28.36 -36.77 7.49
C HIS A 70 -29.06 -37.68 8.50
N HIS A 71 -28.52 -37.80 9.72
CA HIS A 71 -29.04 -38.71 10.73
C HIS A 71 -29.94 -38.03 11.77
N THR A 72 -29.69 -36.76 12.06
CA THR A 72 -30.47 -36.01 13.06
C THR A 72 -31.86 -35.70 12.52
N GLU A 73 -32.88 -36.04 13.31
CA GLU A 73 -34.29 -35.84 12.96
C GLU A 73 -34.77 -34.44 13.30
N SER A 74 -34.44 -33.95 14.50
CA SER A 74 -34.73 -32.60 14.96
C SER A 74 -33.62 -32.13 15.90
N VAL A 75 -33.47 -30.82 16.04
CA VAL A 75 -32.48 -30.20 16.93
C VAL A 75 -33.18 -29.55 18.13
N GLY A 76 -32.57 -29.66 19.31
CA GLY A 76 -32.98 -28.95 20.52
C GLY A 76 -32.16 -27.67 20.72
N VAL A 77 -32.43 -26.93 21.81
CA VAL A 77 -31.64 -25.74 22.17
C VAL A 77 -30.20 -26.13 22.46
N ALA A 78 -29.26 -25.46 21.81
CA ALA A 78 -27.82 -25.61 22.01
C ALA A 78 -27.12 -24.25 22.00
N ASP A 79 -25.97 -24.16 22.67
CA ASP A 79 -25.10 -23.00 22.58
C ASP A 79 -24.34 -23.02 21.25
N LEU A 80 -24.73 -22.16 20.31
CA LEU A 80 -24.09 -22.07 19.00
C LEU A 80 -22.65 -21.57 19.08
N LEU A 81 -22.22 -20.95 20.19
CA LEU A 81 -20.81 -20.56 20.34
C LEU A 81 -19.89 -21.79 20.32
N VAL A 82 -20.34 -22.92 20.87
CA VAL A 82 -19.60 -24.19 20.80
C VAL A 82 -19.42 -24.66 19.35
N PHE A 83 -20.49 -24.58 18.55
CA PHE A 83 -20.45 -24.94 17.13
C PHE A 83 -19.52 -24.00 16.37
N PHE A 84 -19.66 -22.69 16.62
CA PHE A 84 -18.85 -21.64 16.02
C PHE A 84 -17.35 -21.84 16.31
N GLU A 85 -16.95 -22.08 17.56
CA GLU A 85 -15.54 -22.20 17.93
C GLU A 85 -14.86 -23.44 17.32
N VAL A 86 -15.58 -24.57 17.30
CA VAL A 86 -15.09 -25.79 16.62
C VAL A 86 -14.94 -25.54 15.13
N GLU A 87 -15.95 -24.94 14.51
CA GLU A 87 -15.93 -24.68 13.07
C GLU A 87 -14.90 -23.63 12.67
N ASP A 88 -14.75 -22.55 13.43
CA ASP A 88 -13.73 -21.52 13.22
C ASP A 88 -12.32 -22.11 13.31
N PHE A 89 -12.08 -23.03 14.25
CA PHE A 89 -10.81 -23.76 14.32
C PHE A 89 -10.57 -24.58 13.05
N VAL A 90 -11.54 -25.39 12.62
CA VAL A 90 -11.43 -26.22 11.41
C VAL A 90 -11.21 -25.33 10.18
N MET A 91 -11.97 -24.24 10.06
CA MET A 91 -11.85 -23.29 8.95
C MET A 91 -10.49 -22.61 8.90
N ARG A 92 -9.93 -22.18 10.04
CA ARG A 92 -8.57 -21.59 10.08
C ARG A 92 -7.49 -22.56 9.62
N LYS A 93 -7.68 -23.87 9.81
CA LYS A 93 -6.76 -24.92 9.33
C LYS A 93 -7.03 -25.33 7.87
N ALA A 94 -8.27 -25.19 7.39
CA ALA A 94 -8.65 -25.50 6.02
C ALA A 94 -8.42 -24.34 5.04
N ARG A 95 -8.36 -23.10 5.54
CA ARG A 95 -8.19 -21.90 4.71
C ARG A 95 -6.78 -21.85 4.12
N GLY A 96 -6.69 -21.44 2.86
CA GLY A 96 -5.40 -21.09 2.25
C GLY A 96 -4.79 -19.84 2.90
N ARG A 97 -3.47 -19.70 2.78
CA ARG A 97 -2.82 -18.45 3.17
C ARG A 97 -3.28 -17.33 2.25
N GLU A 98 -3.81 -16.27 2.84
CA GLU A 98 -4.19 -15.06 2.11
C GLU A 98 -3.17 -13.96 2.38
N MET A 99 -2.76 -13.28 1.32
CA MET A 99 -1.82 -12.15 1.41
C MET A 99 -2.62 -10.86 1.61
N TRP A 100 -2.56 -10.30 2.81
CA TRP A 100 -3.38 -9.15 3.21
C TRP A 100 -2.61 -7.83 3.20
N SER A 101 -1.30 -7.91 3.41
CA SER A 101 -0.43 -6.74 3.47
C SER A 101 0.79 -6.89 2.56
N VAL A 102 1.41 -5.75 2.24
CA VAL A 102 2.65 -5.75 1.48
C VAL A 102 3.76 -6.53 2.19
N ARG A 103 3.80 -6.44 3.52
CA ARG A 103 4.74 -7.20 4.35
C ARG A 103 4.56 -8.70 4.16
N ASP A 104 3.32 -9.20 4.19
CA ASP A 104 3.04 -10.63 4.05
C ASP A 104 3.59 -11.18 2.72
N VAL A 105 3.41 -10.42 1.64
CA VAL A 105 3.89 -10.80 0.30
C VAL A 105 5.42 -10.80 0.21
N LEU A 106 6.10 -9.83 0.82
CA LEU A 106 7.56 -9.72 0.75
C LEU A 106 8.26 -10.72 1.68
N GLU A 107 7.66 -11.04 2.82
CA GLU A 107 8.17 -12.03 3.77
C GLU A 107 7.84 -13.47 3.33
N PHE A 108 6.84 -13.65 2.45
CA PHE A 108 6.53 -14.95 1.88
C PHE A 108 7.72 -15.50 1.08
N ARG A 109 8.18 -16.67 1.52
CA ARG A 109 9.17 -17.48 0.81
C ARG A 109 8.54 -18.83 0.60
N ARG A 110 8.48 -19.29 -0.65
CA ARG A 110 8.04 -20.65 -0.97
C ARG A 110 9.10 -21.66 -0.55
N ASP A 111 9.32 -21.76 0.75
CA ASP A 111 10.25 -22.67 1.38
C ASP A 111 9.56 -24.00 1.72
N THR A 112 10.33 -24.94 2.27
CA THR A 112 9.83 -26.27 2.63
C THR A 112 8.69 -26.22 3.64
N LYS A 113 8.65 -25.20 4.51
CA LYS A 113 7.62 -25.06 5.53
C LYS A 113 6.29 -24.66 4.89
N GLU A 114 6.29 -23.66 4.02
CA GLU A 114 5.07 -23.23 3.31
C GLU A 114 4.49 -24.36 2.45
N MET A 115 5.35 -25.08 1.72
CA MET A 115 4.92 -26.24 0.93
C MET A 115 4.30 -27.34 1.81
N TYR A 116 4.84 -27.55 3.01
CA TYR A 116 4.29 -28.50 3.97
C TYR A 116 2.93 -28.04 4.51
N GLU A 117 2.76 -26.76 4.84
CA GLU A 117 1.47 -26.23 5.32
C GLU A 117 0.38 -26.33 4.25
N GLU A 118 0.70 -26.03 2.98
CA GLU A 118 -0.22 -26.24 1.85
C GLU A 118 -0.59 -27.71 1.68
N ALA A 119 0.39 -28.62 1.70
CA ALA A 119 0.16 -30.05 1.57
C ALA A 119 -0.68 -30.60 2.73
N LEU A 120 -0.42 -30.16 3.97
CA LEU A 120 -1.19 -30.54 5.15
C LEU A 120 -2.65 -30.08 5.02
N ARG A 121 -2.88 -28.83 4.62
CA ARG A 121 -4.25 -28.31 4.34
C ARG A 121 -4.98 -29.21 3.36
N ASP A 122 -4.36 -29.52 2.22
CA ASP A 122 -5.00 -30.33 1.17
C ASP A 122 -5.33 -31.74 1.68
N GLN A 123 -4.45 -32.34 2.49
CA GLN A 123 -4.71 -33.62 3.15
C GLN A 123 -5.88 -33.54 4.15
N LEU A 124 -5.94 -32.48 4.96
CA LEU A 124 -7.05 -32.29 5.92
C LEU A 124 -8.39 -32.15 5.21
N VAL A 125 -8.44 -31.36 4.13
CA VAL A 125 -9.63 -31.23 3.28
C VAL A 125 -10.01 -32.56 2.63
N ALA A 126 -9.04 -33.35 2.16
CA ALA A 126 -9.29 -34.68 1.62
C ALA A 126 -9.85 -35.65 2.66
N VAL A 127 -9.33 -35.61 3.90
CA VAL A 127 -9.88 -36.40 5.03
C VAL A 127 -11.33 -36.03 5.29
N PHE A 128 -11.66 -34.73 5.31
CA PHE A 128 -13.03 -34.27 5.48
C PHE A 128 -13.95 -34.82 4.38
N LYS A 129 -13.57 -34.65 3.11
CA LYS A 129 -14.35 -35.10 1.94
C LYS A 129 -14.54 -36.62 1.91
N THR A 130 -13.60 -37.39 2.47
CA THR A 130 -13.72 -38.86 2.57
C THR A 130 -14.83 -39.29 3.54
N HIS A 131 -15.06 -38.52 4.61
CA HIS A 131 -15.99 -38.89 5.68
C HIS A 131 -17.31 -38.11 5.64
N PHE A 132 -17.40 -37.06 4.83
CA PHE A 132 -18.63 -36.34 4.54
C PHE A 132 -19.12 -36.69 3.12
N MET A 133 -19.99 -37.69 3.03
CA MET A 133 -20.61 -38.09 1.76
C MET A 133 -21.87 -37.28 1.47
N GLU A 134 -21.75 -36.30 0.59
CA GLU A 134 -22.89 -35.49 0.18
C GLU A 134 -23.66 -36.17 -0.96
N LYS A 135 -24.97 -36.41 -0.75
CA LYS A 135 -25.82 -37.08 -1.74
C LYS A 135 -26.29 -36.19 -2.89
N SER A 136 -26.11 -34.87 -2.78
CA SER A 136 -26.61 -33.86 -3.74
C SER A 136 -25.49 -32.95 -4.22
N ILE A 137 -25.51 -32.58 -5.50
CA ILE A 137 -24.58 -31.60 -6.09
C ILE A 137 -24.74 -30.25 -5.37
N LYS A 138 -23.66 -29.74 -4.76
CA LYS A 138 -23.59 -28.42 -4.12
C LYS A 138 -23.78 -27.32 -5.16
N ILE A 139 -24.96 -26.71 -5.21
CA ILE A 139 -25.18 -25.47 -5.98
C ILE A 139 -24.85 -24.22 -5.14
N ASN A 140 -24.74 -24.33 -3.80
CA ASN A 140 -24.65 -23.17 -2.90
C ASN A 140 -23.67 -23.33 -1.72
N CYS A 141 -22.62 -24.16 -1.81
CA CYS A 141 -21.56 -24.20 -0.79
C CYS A 141 -20.27 -23.77 -1.47
N GLU A 142 -19.80 -22.57 -1.16
CA GLU A 142 -18.63 -21.96 -1.79
C GLU A 142 -17.30 -22.49 -1.21
N GLN A 143 -17.35 -23.22 -0.09
CA GLN A 143 -16.18 -23.76 0.61
C GLN A 143 -16.03 -25.29 0.49
N ASP A 144 -14.79 -25.76 0.61
CA ASP A 144 -14.41 -27.18 0.51
C ASP A 144 -14.88 -28.04 1.69
N VAL A 145 -14.98 -27.44 2.87
CA VAL A 145 -15.46 -28.06 4.12
C VAL A 145 -16.86 -27.55 4.40
N GLU A 146 -17.81 -28.41 4.75
CA GLU A 146 -19.21 -28.00 5.03
C GLU A 146 -19.36 -27.40 6.45
N SER A 147 -20.35 -26.51 6.62
CA SER A 147 -20.61 -25.78 7.87
C SER A 147 -21.58 -26.51 8.79
N ILE A 148 -21.13 -26.93 9.97
CA ILE A 148 -22.01 -27.54 10.98
C ILE A 148 -23.00 -26.51 11.53
N THR A 149 -22.56 -25.27 11.72
CA THR A 149 -23.36 -24.18 12.28
C THR A 149 -24.52 -23.82 11.34
N TYR A 150 -24.27 -23.77 10.03
CA TYR A 150 -25.31 -23.55 9.04
C TYR A 150 -26.29 -24.73 8.93
N LYS A 151 -25.80 -25.99 9.03
CA LYS A 151 -26.70 -27.17 9.06
C LYS A 151 -27.60 -27.17 10.29
N TYR A 152 -27.06 -26.77 11.45
CA TYR A 152 -27.85 -26.60 12.66
C TYR A 152 -28.95 -25.54 12.43
N TYR A 153 -28.58 -24.35 11.93
CA TYR A 153 -29.54 -23.30 11.58
C TYR A 153 -30.66 -23.84 10.68
N LYS A 154 -30.32 -24.60 9.63
CA LYS A 154 -31.31 -25.14 8.69
C LYS A 154 -32.32 -26.09 9.32
N LEU A 155 -31.89 -26.94 10.24
CA LEU A 155 -32.79 -27.83 10.97
C LEU A 155 -33.70 -27.10 11.96
N VAL A 156 -33.29 -25.93 12.47
CA VAL A 156 -34.18 -25.06 13.26
C VAL A 156 -35.20 -24.37 12.36
N ASP A 157 -34.78 -23.88 11.19
CA ASP A 157 -35.56 -23.07 10.25
C ASP A 157 -36.65 -23.88 9.51
N ASP A 158 -36.35 -25.13 9.11
CA ASP A 158 -37.29 -26.02 8.41
C ASP A 158 -38.53 -26.43 9.26
N GLY A 159 -38.61 -25.98 10.53
CA GLY A 159 -39.72 -26.25 11.46
C GLY A 159 -40.78 -25.14 11.63
N GLU A 160 -40.86 -24.16 10.70
CA GLU A 160 -41.82 -23.03 10.73
C GLU A 160 -41.77 -22.12 11.98
N LYS A 161 -40.69 -22.16 12.78
CA LYS A 161 -40.52 -21.28 13.94
C LYS A 161 -39.19 -20.54 13.89
N THR A 162 -39.26 -19.23 13.67
CA THR A 162 -38.17 -18.26 13.91
C THR A 162 -37.81 -18.22 15.41
N GLY A 163 -37.16 -19.28 15.90
CA GLY A 163 -36.87 -19.51 17.32
C GLY A 163 -35.42 -19.27 17.74
N LEU A 164 -34.54 -18.83 16.83
CA LEU A 164 -33.17 -18.48 17.18
C LEU A 164 -33.12 -17.10 17.85
N GLU A 165 -32.41 -17.05 18.97
CA GLU A 165 -32.00 -15.79 19.61
C GLU A 165 -31.11 -14.98 18.67
N MET A 166 -31.15 -13.64 18.81
CA MET A 166 -30.39 -12.74 17.93
C MET A 166 -28.89 -13.10 17.95
N ARG A 167 -28.34 -13.43 19.12
CA ARG A 167 -26.93 -13.82 19.28
C ARG A 167 -26.56 -15.04 18.44
N SER A 168 -27.43 -16.04 18.42
CA SER A 168 -27.23 -17.25 17.63
C SER A 168 -27.30 -16.96 16.13
N LEU A 169 -28.20 -16.08 15.70
CA LEU A 169 -28.28 -15.62 14.32
C LEU A 169 -27.03 -14.81 13.90
N GLU A 170 -26.54 -13.92 14.77
CA GLU A 170 -25.30 -13.16 14.55
C GLU A 170 -24.12 -14.12 14.36
N LEU A 171 -23.96 -15.13 15.22
CA LEU A 171 -22.91 -16.14 15.08
C LEU A 171 -22.98 -16.91 13.75
N VAL A 172 -24.18 -17.31 13.30
CA VAL A 172 -24.38 -17.95 11.99
C VAL A 172 -23.91 -17.03 10.87
N LEU A 173 -24.32 -15.75 10.90
CA LEU A 173 -23.99 -14.79 9.84
C LEU A 173 -22.51 -14.41 9.85
N ILE A 174 -21.89 -14.25 11.01
CA ILE A 174 -20.44 -14.02 11.14
C ILE A 174 -19.65 -15.19 10.56
N LEU A 175 -20.06 -16.41 10.87
CA LEU A 175 -19.39 -17.59 10.36
C LEU A 175 -19.50 -17.68 8.84
N LEU A 176 -20.70 -17.47 8.27
CA LEU A 176 -20.89 -17.44 6.82
C LEU A 176 -20.09 -16.31 6.16
N PHE A 177 -19.99 -15.15 6.83
CA PHE A 177 -19.13 -14.04 6.42
C PHE A 177 -17.65 -14.43 6.39
N LYS A 178 -17.13 -15.05 7.46
CA LYS A 178 -15.72 -15.50 7.53
C LYS A 178 -15.41 -16.59 6.50
N ARG A 179 -16.41 -17.40 6.17
CA ARG A 179 -16.36 -18.44 5.13
C ARG A 179 -16.57 -17.90 3.71
N ASP A 180 -16.84 -16.61 3.54
CA ASP A 180 -17.15 -16.01 2.24
C ASP A 180 -18.30 -16.71 1.49
N GLU A 181 -19.30 -17.23 2.21
CA GLU A 181 -20.46 -17.92 1.62
C GLU A 181 -21.58 -16.93 1.29
N LEU A 182 -21.36 -16.11 0.25
CA LEU A 182 -22.25 -15.03 -0.17
C LEU A 182 -23.71 -15.48 -0.32
N ILE A 183 -23.96 -16.61 -1.00
CA ILE A 183 -25.32 -17.07 -1.28
C ILE A 183 -26.03 -17.46 0.01
N ARG A 184 -25.37 -18.23 0.89
CA ARG A 184 -25.95 -18.68 2.16
C ARG A 184 -26.09 -17.52 3.14
N PHE A 185 -25.11 -16.62 3.20
CA PHE A 185 -25.17 -15.43 4.03
C PHE A 185 -26.43 -14.63 3.71
N PHE A 186 -26.66 -14.27 2.44
CA PHE A 186 -27.82 -13.46 2.08
C PHE A 186 -29.15 -14.22 2.21
N ARG A 187 -29.16 -15.55 2.06
CA ARG A 187 -30.34 -16.39 2.35
C ARG A 187 -30.72 -16.39 3.83
N VAL A 188 -29.76 -16.36 4.73
CA VAL A 188 -30.01 -16.25 6.18
C VAL A 188 -30.32 -14.80 6.56
N PHE A 189 -29.61 -13.84 5.99
CA PHE A 189 -29.77 -12.42 6.29
C PHE A 189 -31.19 -11.92 5.95
N TRP A 190 -31.73 -12.26 4.79
CA TRP A 190 -32.97 -11.64 4.30
C TRP A 190 -34.23 -11.88 5.13
N PRO A 191 -34.65 -13.13 5.39
CA PRO A 191 -35.92 -13.41 6.05
C PRO A 191 -35.90 -13.14 7.57
N ASN A 192 -34.71 -12.95 8.17
CA ASN A 192 -34.55 -12.89 9.61
C ASN A 192 -34.47 -11.46 10.17
N ARG A 193 -34.56 -11.38 11.50
CA ARG A 193 -34.28 -10.19 12.31
C ARG A 193 -32.82 -9.77 12.14
N LYS A 194 -32.52 -8.48 12.25
CA LYS A 194 -31.21 -7.93 11.88
C LYS A 194 -30.73 -6.97 12.96
N SER A 195 -29.49 -7.18 13.39
CA SER A 195 -28.74 -6.21 14.16
C SER A 195 -27.90 -5.33 13.24
N TYR A 196 -27.38 -4.24 13.78
CA TYR A 196 -26.61 -3.27 13.01
C TYR A 196 -25.24 -3.84 12.60
N ALA A 197 -24.62 -4.62 13.49
CA ALA A 197 -23.39 -5.36 13.23
C ALA A 197 -23.51 -6.29 12.00
N VAL A 198 -24.60 -7.06 11.93
CA VAL A 198 -24.84 -7.98 10.80
C VAL A 198 -25.12 -7.21 9.50
N PHE A 199 -25.83 -6.09 9.57
CA PHE A 199 -26.04 -5.24 8.40
C PHE A 199 -24.72 -4.69 7.84
N LYS A 200 -23.80 -4.27 8.71
CA LYS A 200 -22.45 -3.88 8.31
C LYS A 200 -21.68 -5.02 7.63
N LEU A 201 -21.77 -6.25 8.13
CA LEU A 201 -21.20 -7.41 7.46
C LEU A 201 -21.82 -7.62 6.06
N ALA A 202 -23.12 -7.43 5.93
CA ALA A 202 -23.82 -7.50 4.65
C ALA A 202 -23.32 -6.45 3.65
N LEU A 203 -23.10 -5.20 4.11
CA LEU A 203 -22.49 -4.14 3.30
C LEU A 203 -21.07 -4.50 2.87
N ILE A 204 -20.29 -5.13 3.73
CA ILE A 204 -18.92 -5.56 3.38
C ILE A 204 -18.95 -6.65 2.30
N LEU A 205 -19.82 -7.64 2.44
CA LEU A 205 -19.97 -8.71 1.43
C LEU A 205 -20.52 -8.19 0.10
N SER A 206 -21.41 -7.20 0.11
CA SER A 206 -21.95 -6.63 -1.13
C SER A 206 -20.94 -5.81 -1.95
N MET A 207 -19.76 -5.51 -1.39
CA MET A 207 -18.66 -4.88 -2.12
C MET A 207 -17.83 -5.88 -2.94
N ARG A 208 -17.97 -7.18 -2.70
CA ARG A 208 -17.23 -8.21 -3.46
C ARG A 208 -17.76 -8.30 -4.88
N LEU A 209 -16.86 -8.53 -5.85
CA LEU A 209 -17.20 -8.61 -7.27
C LEU A 209 -18.16 -9.76 -7.59
N GLU A 210 -18.06 -10.85 -6.82
CA GLU A 210 -18.87 -12.06 -6.93
C GLU A 210 -20.24 -11.91 -6.26
N SER A 211 -20.49 -10.81 -5.55
CA SER A 211 -21.74 -10.62 -4.84
C SER A 211 -22.92 -10.40 -5.80
N HIS A 212 -23.96 -11.20 -5.61
CA HIS A 212 -25.22 -11.07 -6.33
C HIS A 212 -26.13 -9.96 -5.75
N VAL A 213 -25.71 -9.33 -4.64
CA VAL A 213 -26.46 -8.26 -3.97
C VAL A 213 -25.73 -6.94 -4.15
N SER A 214 -26.44 -5.94 -4.67
CA SER A 214 -25.93 -4.58 -4.81
C SER A 214 -25.86 -3.86 -3.45
N THR A 215 -24.73 -3.22 -3.19
CA THR A 215 -24.55 -2.35 -2.01
C THR A 215 -25.55 -1.18 -2.01
N GLU A 216 -25.79 -0.56 -3.16
CA GLU A 216 -26.76 0.56 -3.27
C GLU A 216 -28.17 0.12 -2.90
N ARG A 217 -28.53 -1.11 -3.30
CA ARG A 217 -29.81 -1.71 -2.91
C ARG A 217 -29.90 -1.88 -1.39
N LEU A 218 -28.86 -2.42 -0.75
CA LEU A 218 -28.81 -2.58 0.70
C LEU A 218 -28.95 -1.23 1.42
N LEU A 219 -28.17 -0.23 1.04
CA LEU A 219 -28.23 1.09 1.68
C LEU A 219 -29.63 1.71 1.59
N LYS A 220 -30.28 1.60 0.42
CA LYS A 220 -31.64 2.12 0.21
C LYS A 220 -32.71 1.32 0.95
N GLU A 221 -32.60 0.00 0.95
CA GLU A 221 -33.58 -0.89 1.61
C GLU A 221 -33.55 -0.75 3.14
N PHE A 222 -32.39 -0.37 3.71
CA PHE A 222 -32.18 -0.20 5.15
C PHE A 222 -32.13 1.25 5.61
N GLU A 223 -32.49 2.20 4.76
CA GLU A 223 -32.58 3.61 5.15
C GLU A 223 -33.69 3.79 6.21
N GLY A 224 -33.30 4.22 7.42
CA GLY A 224 -34.22 4.36 8.55
C GLY A 224 -34.74 3.03 9.13
N PHE A 225 -34.11 1.90 8.80
CA PHE A 225 -34.51 0.59 9.31
C PHE A 225 -34.28 0.47 10.84
N PRO A 226 -35.28 -0.01 11.61
CA PRO A 226 -35.13 -0.19 13.05
C PRO A 226 -34.40 -1.50 13.36
N PHE A 227 -33.06 -1.45 13.41
CA PHE A 227 -32.24 -2.61 13.78
C PHE A 227 -32.50 -3.05 15.22
N GLU A 228 -32.40 -4.36 15.47
CA GLU A 228 -32.33 -4.88 16.84
C GLU A 228 -30.99 -4.49 17.49
N GLU A 229 -30.98 -4.49 18.83
CA GLU A 229 -29.75 -4.25 19.60
C GLU A 229 -28.72 -5.35 19.27
N ASP A 230 -27.48 -4.93 19.01
CA ASP A 230 -26.36 -5.85 18.77
C ASP A 230 -26.17 -6.70 20.03
N SER A 231 -26.29 -8.03 19.90
CA SER A 231 -26.30 -8.93 21.06
C SER A 231 -24.94 -9.58 21.34
N LEU A 232 -24.06 -9.60 20.34
CA LEU A 232 -22.70 -10.13 20.43
C LEU A 232 -21.63 -9.02 20.50
N PHE A 233 -21.91 -7.83 20.00
CA PHE A 233 -20.95 -6.73 19.89
C PHE A 233 -21.31 -5.54 20.80
N PRO A 234 -20.34 -4.93 21.51
CA PRO A 234 -18.91 -5.24 21.49
C PRO A 234 -18.58 -6.59 22.14
N TYR A 235 -17.73 -7.38 21.48
CA TYR A 235 -17.40 -8.73 21.94
C TYR A 235 -16.30 -8.71 23.01
N ASN A 236 -16.62 -9.24 24.19
CA ASN A 236 -15.72 -9.27 25.36
C ASN A 236 -15.28 -10.68 25.76
N GLY A 237 -15.50 -11.68 24.92
CA GLY A 237 -15.05 -13.05 25.17
C GLY A 237 -13.57 -13.24 24.82
N ASP A 238 -13.18 -14.48 24.55
CA ASP A 238 -11.80 -14.90 24.32
C ASP A 238 -11.61 -15.58 22.94
N VAL A 239 -12.54 -15.37 22.01
CA VAL A 239 -12.45 -15.88 20.63
C VAL A 239 -11.81 -14.83 19.73
N ASP A 240 -10.55 -15.04 19.36
CA ASP A 240 -9.75 -14.13 18.52
C ASP A 240 -10.48 -13.73 17.23
N SER A 241 -11.11 -14.71 16.57
CA SER A 241 -11.83 -14.51 15.33
C SER A 241 -13.06 -13.60 15.46
N LEU A 242 -13.63 -13.46 16.66
CA LEU A 242 -14.70 -12.51 16.95
C LEU A 242 -14.15 -11.13 17.31
N HIS A 243 -12.97 -11.04 17.93
CA HIS A 243 -12.27 -9.77 18.12
C HIS A 243 -11.87 -9.13 16.78
N GLU A 244 -11.37 -9.91 15.83
CA GLU A 244 -11.09 -9.42 14.46
C GLU A 244 -12.32 -8.80 13.80
N ILE A 245 -13.49 -9.41 13.99
CA ILE A 245 -14.76 -8.90 13.47
C ILE A 245 -15.18 -7.66 14.25
N ASN A 246 -15.01 -7.65 15.57
CA ASN A 246 -15.29 -6.49 16.42
C ASN A 246 -14.51 -5.26 15.94
N GLU A 247 -13.19 -5.39 15.74
CA GLU A 247 -12.32 -4.31 15.22
C GLU A 247 -12.74 -3.84 13.82
N MET A 248 -13.19 -4.75 12.96
CA MET A 248 -13.68 -4.39 11.63
C MET A 248 -15.01 -3.63 11.68
N LEU A 249 -15.87 -3.96 12.65
CA LEU A 249 -17.19 -3.35 12.82
C LEU A 249 -17.16 -2.08 13.68
N GLU A 250 -16.08 -1.83 14.42
CA GLU A 250 -15.94 -0.69 15.32
C GLU A 250 -16.29 0.64 14.64
N ASN A 251 -17.10 1.43 15.36
CA ASN A 251 -17.54 2.77 14.96
C ASN A 251 -16.50 3.80 15.37
N SER A 252 -15.35 3.84 14.70
CA SER A 252 -14.49 5.02 14.84
C SER A 252 -15.21 6.28 14.35
N GLU A 253 -16.17 6.12 13.43
CA GLU A 253 -16.98 7.20 12.85
C GLU A 253 -18.47 7.03 13.18
N PRO A 254 -19.19 8.10 13.55
CA PRO A 254 -20.62 8.06 13.83
C PRO A 254 -21.48 7.97 12.55
N ASP A 255 -20.93 8.31 11.38
CA ASP A 255 -21.63 8.26 10.09
C ASP A 255 -21.36 6.94 9.35
N ILE A 256 -22.43 6.20 9.02
CA ILE A 256 -22.33 4.92 8.31
C ILE A 256 -21.74 5.07 6.90
N GLY A 257 -21.98 6.21 6.23
CA GLY A 257 -21.44 6.48 4.91
C GLY A 257 -19.93 6.69 4.94
N GLU A 258 -19.43 7.38 5.96
CA GLU A 258 -17.99 7.55 6.20
C GLU A 258 -17.31 6.23 6.58
N TRP A 259 -17.88 5.48 7.54
CA TRP A 259 -17.41 4.14 7.88
C TRP A 259 -17.36 3.24 6.64
N PHE A 260 -18.43 3.24 5.83
CA PHE A 260 -18.52 2.42 4.63
C PHE A 260 -17.47 2.79 3.59
N ARG A 261 -17.25 4.10 3.35
CA ARG A 261 -16.19 4.58 2.46
C ARG A 261 -14.80 4.16 2.94
N MET A 262 -14.53 4.18 4.24
CA MET A 262 -13.27 3.67 4.79
C MET A 262 -13.09 2.18 4.52
N GLN A 263 -14.15 1.38 4.68
CA GLN A 263 -14.11 -0.05 4.35
C GLN A 263 -13.91 -0.29 2.84
N GLN A 264 -14.54 0.52 1.98
CA GLN A 264 -14.29 0.49 0.52
C GLN A 264 -12.81 0.71 0.18
N GLU A 265 -12.19 1.73 0.77
CA GLU A 265 -10.76 2.01 0.57
C GLU A 265 -9.88 0.85 1.08
N LYS A 266 -10.22 0.26 2.23
CA LYS A 266 -9.51 -0.90 2.80
C LYS A 266 -9.64 -2.12 1.89
N MET A 267 -10.84 -2.45 1.41
CA MET A 267 -11.07 -3.57 0.50
C MET A 267 -10.38 -3.39 -0.84
N TYR A 268 -10.47 -2.20 -1.44
CA TYR A 268 -9.75 -1.89 -2.67
C TYR A 268 -8.24 -2.10 -2.51
N TRP A 269 -7.67 -1.67 -1.38
CA TRP A 269 -6.25 -1.87 -1.11
C TRP A 269 -5.89 -3.35 -0.94
N MET A 270 -6.68 -4.10 -0.17
CA MET A 270 -6.46 -5.55 0.00
C MET A 270 -6.51 -6.29 -1.34
N GLU A 271 -7.43 -5.91 -2.23
CA GLU A 271 -7.52 -6.50 -3.56
C GLU A 271 -6.29 -6.16 -4.42
N CYS A 272 -5.80 -4.92 -4.35
CA CYS A 272 -4.55 -4.54 -5.01
C CYS A 272 -3.36 -5.39 -4.53
N VAL A 273 -3.25 -5.63 -3.21
CA VAL A 273 -2.20 -6.48 -2.63
C VAL A 273 -2.32 -7.92 -3.10
N ARG A 274 -3.54 -8.50 -3.10
CA ARG A 274 -3.80 -9.87 -3.55
C ARG A 274 -3.47 -10.06 -5.03
N MET A 275 -3.92 -9.14 -5.89
CA MET A 275 -3.59 -9.17 -7.31
C MET A 275 -2.09 -9.05 -7.53
N TRP A 276 -1.40 -8.16 -6.80
CA TRP A 276 0.06 -8.07 -6.88
C TRP A 276 0.72 -9.38 -6.45
N ALA A 277 0.33 -9.95 -5.30
CA ALA A 277 0.88 -11.21 -4.80
C ALA A 277 0.73 -12.36 -5.80
N ALA A 278 -0.46 -12.52 -6.39
CA ALA A 278 -0.76 -13.59 -7.35
C ALA A 278 0.07 -13.48 -8.65
N ASN A 279 0.48 -12.27 -9.03
CA ASN A 279 1.20 -12.03 -10.28
C ASN A 279 2.72 -11.82 -10.08
N ARG A 280 3.16 -11.52 -8.85
CA ARG A 280 4.55 -11.17 -8.54
C ARG A 280 5.56 -12.27 -8.90
N GLU A 281 5.21 -13.55 -8.76
CA GLU A 281 6.13 -14.66 -9.08
C GLU A 281 6.56 -14.68 -10.55
N SER A 282 5.69 -14.22 -11.45
CA SER A 282 5.94 -14.27 -12.90
C SER A 282 6.90 -13.19 -13.42
N ASP A 283 6.78 -11.96 -12.88
CA ASP A 283 7.65 -10.83 -13.20
C ASP A 283 7.78 -9.91 -11.98
N PRO A 284 8.65 -10.25 -11.01
CA PRO A 284 8.77 -9.49 -9.77
C PRO A 284 9.12 -8.03 -10.02
N GLY A 285 9.98 -7.73 -11.00
CA GLY A 285 10.45 -6.38 -11.26
C GLY A 285 9.35 -5.46 -11.79
N THR A 286 8.55 -5.90 -12.75
CA THR A 286 7.43 -5.10 -13.28
C THR A 286 6.29 -4.98 -12.27
N MET A 287 6.00 -6.07 -11.56
CA MET A 287 4.92 -6.11 -10.55
C MET A 287 5.24 -5.24 -9.35
N ASP A 288 6.48 -5.27 -8.84
CA ASP A 288 6.93 -4.42 -7.73
C ASP A 288 6.91 -2.94 -8.10
N ASN A 289 7.34 -2.59 -9.32
CA ASN A 289 7.24 -1.22 -9.83
C ASN A 289 5.79 -0.72 -9.85
N SER A 290 4.87 -1.54 -10.39
CA SER A 290 3.45 -1.22 -10.47
C SER A 290 2.83 -1.07 -9.07
N MET A 291 3.23 -1.94 -8.14
CA MET A 291 2.75 -1.88 -6.76
C MET A 291 3.28 -0.64 -6.03
N ILE A 292 4.52 -0.20 -6.26
CA ILE A 292 5.03 1.07 -5.73
C ILE A 292 4.21 2.26 -6.26
N GLU A 293 3.79 2.26 -7.52
CA GLU A 293 2.89 3.30 -8.06
C GLU A 293 1.54 3.31 -7.34
N LEU A 294 0.96 2.14 -7.10
CA LEU A 294 -0.27 2.01 -6.31
C LEU A 294 -0.07 2.48 -4.88
N CYS A 295 1.08 2.19 -4.26
CA CYS A 295 1.44 2.69 -2.93
C CYS A 295 1.45 4.23 -2.91
N ILE A 296 2.09 4.87 -3.91
CA ILE A 296 2.14 6.33 -4.03
C ILE A 296 0.74 6.92 -4.20
N LYS A 297 -0.08 6.32 -5.09
CA LYS A 297 -1.45 6.77 -5.39
C LYS A 297 -2.36 6.68 -4.15
N ASN A 298 -2.25 5.60 -3.39
CA ASN A 298 -3.06 5.33 -2.20
C ASN A 298 -2.42 5.84 -0.90
N LYS A 299 -1.36 6.66 -0.99
CA LYS A 299 -0.63 7.25 0.16
C LYS A 299 -0.05 6.21 1.13
N ARG A 300 0.20 4.98 0.68
CA ARG A 300 0.82 3.87 1.43
C ARG A 300 2.35 3.91 1.28
N TYR A 301 2.97 5.02 1.69
CA TYR A 301 4.40 5.27 1.40
C TYR A 301 5.35 4.30 2.10
N GLU A 302 5.03 3.88 3.32
CA GLU A 302 5.81 2.89 4.07
C GLU A 302 5.84 1.54 3.33
N ASP A 303 4.69 1.07 2.84
CA ASP A 303 4.59 -0.15 2.06
C ASP A 303 5.40 -0.05 0.77
N GLY A 304 5.30 1.08 0.06
CA GLY A 304 6.11 1.32 -1.14
C GLY A 304 7.61 1.32 -0.87
N TRP A 305 8.03 1.83 0.30
CA TRP A 305 9.43 1.79 0.71
C TRP A 305 9.91 0.37 1.02
N LEU A 306 9.08 -0.47 1.65
CA LEU A 306 9.40 -1.87 1.91
C LEU A 306 9.67 -2.62 0.61
N ILE A 307 8.83 -2.43 -0.41
CA ILE A 307 9.00 -3.04 -1.74
C ILE A 307 10.32 -2.58 -2.36
N TYR A 308 10.59 -1.27 -2.37
CA TYR A 308 11.83 -0.73 -2.91
C TYR A 308 13.08 -1.33 -2.25
N LYS A 309 13.06 -1.47 -0.92
CA LYS A 309 14.20 -2.02 -0.16
C LYS A 309 14.44 -3.51 -0.41
N ASN A 310 13.41 -4.26 -0.77
CA ASN A 310 13.50 -5.72 -0.89
C ASN A 310 14.32 -6.18 -2.10
N ASP A 311 14.22 -5.50 -3.25
CA ASP A 311 14.91 -5.98 -4.47
C ASP A 311 15.24 -4.89 -5.52
N MET A 312 14.79 -3.64 -5.37
CA MET A 312 14.84 -2.66 -6.48
C MET A 312 16.06 -1.72 -6.48
N LYS A 313 17.06 -1.94 -5.62
CA LYS A 313 18.17 -0.98 -5.43
C LYS A 313 19.03 -0.72 -6.68
N SER A 314 18.94 -1.55 -7.72
CA SER A 314 19.87 -1.54 -8.87
C SER A 314 19.26 -1.08 -10.20
N THR A 315 17.97 -0.71 -10.26
CA THR A 315 17.34 -0.28 -11.53
C THR A 315 17.03 1.23 -11.56
N ASN A 316 17.20 1.86 -12.72
CA ASN A 316 16.92 3.28 -12.92
C ASN A 316 15.44 3.63 -12.69
N VAL A 317 14.52 2.70 -13.01
CA VAL A 317 13.09 2.85 -12.72
C VAL A 317 12.82 2.84 -11.21
N GLY A 318 13.50 1.95 -10.47
CA GLY A 318 13.42 1.89 -9.02
C GLY A 318 13.86 3.18 -8.33
N ILE A 319 14.91 3.85 -8.85
CA ILE A 319 15.39 5.13 -8.30
C ILE A 319 14.36 6.25 -8.50
N VAL A 320 13.76 6.38 -9.69
CA VAL A 320 12.70 7.38 -9.94
C VAL A 320 11.56 7.22 -8.94
N LYS A 321 11.07 5.99 -8.73
CA LYS A 321 9.98 5.72 -7.78
C LYS A 321 10.39 5.98 -6.33
N ALA A 322 11.62 5.64 -5.96
CA ALA A 322 12.17 5.93 -4.63
C ALA A 322 12.25 7.44 -4.37
N CYS A 323 12.67 8.25 -5.34
CA CYS A 323 12.65 9.71 -5.25
C CYS A 323 11.24 10.25 -4.98
N ILE A 324 10.25 9.75 -5.72
CA ILE A 324 8.84 10.15 -5.55
C ILE A 324 8.33 9.76 -4.17
N LEU A 325 8.58 8.53 -3.72
CA LEU A 325 8.24 8.06 -2.36
C LEU A 325 8.85 8.97 -1.30
N CYS A 326 10.14 9.32 -1.44
CA CYS A 326 10.85 10.17 -0.50
C CYS A 326 10.22 11.57 -0.39
N ILE A 327 9.95 12.25 -1.51
CA ILE A 327 9.31 13.57 -1.48
C ILE A 327 7.90 13.50 -0.90
N LYS A 328 7.10 12.51 -1.29
CA LYS A 328 5.74 12.35 -0.76
C LYS A 328 5.75 12.03 0.73
N GLY A 329 6.66 11.17 1.18
CA GLY A 329 6.86 10.82 2.59
C GLY A 329 7.35 11.98 3.44
N LEU A 330 8.28 12.79 2.93
CA LEU A 330 8.71 14.03 3.60
C LEU A 330 7.55 15.03 3.73
N LYS A 331 6.72 15.17 2.69
CA LYS A 331 5.56 16.07 2.70
C LYS A 331 4.45 15.64 3.67
N SER A 332 4.23 14.33 3.82
CA SER A 332 3.16 13.78 4.66
C SER A 332 3.58 13.53 6.10
N SER A 333 4.88 13.35 6.36
CA SER A 333 5.38 13.14 7.72
C SER A 333 5.55 14.49 8.43
N ASN A 334 4.85 14.68 9.53
CA ASN A 334 4.97 15.85 10.41
C ASN A 334 6.35 15.86 11.13
N GLY A 335 7.46 15.92 10.38
CA GLY A 335 8.82 15.96 10.92
C GLY A 335 9.45 14.60 11.27
N SER A 336 9.00 13.48 10.67
CA SER A 336 9.65 12.19 10.90
C SER A 336 11.04 12.13 10.26
N CYS A 337 12.07 11.87 11.06
CA CYS A 337 13.46 11.72 10.60
C CYS A 337 13.68 10.47 9.72
N VAL A 338 12.72 9.54 9.69
CA VAL A 338 12.82 8.30 8.89
C VAL A 338 12.91 8.64 7.40
N TRP A 339 12.07 9.55 6.90
CA TRP A 339 12.05 9.92 5.49
C TRP A 339 13.27 10.77 5.07
N GLU A 340 13.85 11.53 6.00
CA GLU A 340 15.14 12.20 5.79
C GLU A 340 16.26 11.19 5.54
N SER A 341 16.37 10.17 6.41
CA SER A 341 17.37 9.10 6.26
C SER A 341 17.18 8.32 4.97
N ARG A 342 15.94 8.00 4.59
CA ARG A 342 15.61 7.28 3.36
C ARG A 342 15.96 8.11 2.11
N THR A 343 15.67 9.41 2.14
CA THR A 343 16.03 10.33 1.06
C THR A 343 17.54 10.42 0.91
N ALA A 344 18.29 10.48 2.01
CA ALA A 344 19.74 10.44 1.99
C ALA A 344 20.28 9.13 1.39
N GLU A 345 19.69 7.97 1.73
CA GLU A 345 20.05 6.67 1.13
C GLU A 345 19.87 6.68 -0.40
N VAL A 346 18.75 7.22 -0.91
CA VAL A 346 18.49 7.31 -2.35
C VAL A 346 19.49 8.23 -3.05
N ILE A 347 19.78 9.40 -2.47
CA ILE A 347 20.78 10.33 -3.01
C ILE A 347 22.16 9.67 -3.05
N ASP A 348 22.61 9.10 -1.93
CA ASP A 348 23.93 8.48 -1.81
C ASP A 348 24.07 7.31 -2.81
N ASN A 349 23.03 6.49 -3.01
CA ASN A 349 23.03 5.39 -3.97
C ASN A 349 23.11 5.87 -5.43
N ALA A 350 22.34 6.89 -5.81
CA ALA A 350 22.36 7.43 -7.17
C ALA A 350 23.67 8.18 -7.49
N VAL A 351 24.29 8.81 -6.49
CA VAL A 351 25.63 9.41 -6.63
C VAL A 351 26.70 8.34 -6.76
N PHE A 352 26.62 7.27 -5.96
CA PHE A 352 27.56 6.16 -6.01
C PHE A 352 27.49 5.39 -7.34
N SER A 353 26.28 5.17 -7.88
CA SER A 353 26.12 4.47 -9.16
C SER A 353 26.69 5.28 -10.34
N GLY A 354 26.62 6.62 -10.26
CA GLY A 354 27.06 7.52 -11.33
C GLY A 354 26.25 7.42 -12.62
N ASP A 355 25.12 6.70 -12.61
CA ASP A 355 24.25 6.54 -13.77
C ASP A 355 23.50 7.85 -14.05
N LEU A 356 23.64 8.35 -15.30
CA LEU A 356 23.07 9.64 -15.68
C LEU A 356 21.55 9.69 -15.49
N LYS A 357 20.82 8.60 -15.79
CA LYS A 357 19.36 8.57 -15.65
C LYS A 357 18.94 8.69 -14.18
N SER A 358 19.69 8.07 -13.29
CA SER A 358 19.50 8.15 -11.83
C SER A 358 19.76 9.57 -11.31
N LEU A 359 20.78 10.25 -11.83
CA LEU A 359 21.06 11.65 -11.51
C LEU A 359 19.97 12.61 -12.03
N HIS A 360 19.50 12.40 -13.27
CA HIS A 360 18.33 13.13 -13.80
C HIS A 360 17.09 12.90 -12.93
N ALA A 361 16.85 11.68 -12.46
CA ALA A 361 15.74 11.36 -11.57
C ALA A 361 15.83 12.12 -10.24
N LEU A 362 17.02 12.20 -9.62
CA LEU A 362 17.23 13.01 -8.40
C LEU A 362 16.87 14.47 -8.64
N ILE A 363 17.34 15.07 -9.75
CA ILE A 363 17.08 16.48 -10.05
C ILE A 363 15.58 16.70 -10.29
N ASN A 364 15.00 15.89 -11.17
CA ASN A 364 13.62 16.08 -11.63
C ASN A 364 12.59 15.73 -10.55
N GLU A 365 12.83 14.72 -9.72
CA GLU A 365 11.86 14.27 -8.72
C GLU A 365 12.12 14.81 -7.32
N ILE A 366 13.37 15.08 -6.94
CA ILE A 366 13.69 15.64 -5.61
C ILE A 366 13.90 17.15 -5.73
N VAL A 367 14.97 17.60 -6.37
CA VAL A 367 15.40 19.02 -6.33
C VAL A 367 14.30 19.96 -6.81
N SER A 368 13.62 19.61 -7.91
CA SER A 368 12.54 20.44 -8.47
C SER A 368 11.30 20.59 -7.57
N LYS A 369 11.14 19.71 -6.58
CA LYS A 369 9.97 19.62 -5.68
C LYS A 369 10.28 19.92 -4.23
N LEU A 370 11.55 20.20 -3.88
CA LEU A 370 11.96 20.50 -2.50
C LEU A 370 11.27 21.76 -1.91
N TRP A 371 10.76 22.66 -2.75
CA TRP A 371 9.99 23.81 -2.27
C TRP A 371 8.65 23.40 -1.63
N GLU A 372 8.14 22.20 -1.94
CA GLU A 372 6.86 21.69 -1.41
C GLU A 372 6.95 21.14 0.03
N ILE A 373 8.15 20.99 0.59
CA ILE A 373 8.38 20.39 1.91
C ILE A 373 8.81 21.43 2.96
N PRO A 374 8.63 21.15 4.27
CA PRO A 374 9.08 22.03 5.36
C PRO A 374 10.57 22.42 5.28
N ALA A 375 10.90 23.63 5.76
CA ALA A 375 12.24 24.21 5.64
C ALA A 375 13.35 23.35 6.28
N VAL A 376 13.11 22.82 7.48
CA VAL A 376 14.09 21.99 8.20
C VAL A 376 14.49 20.76 7.38
N GLN A 377 13.50 20.01 6.88
CA GLN A 377 13.71 18.84 6.03
C GLN A 377 14.37 19.23 4.69
N ARG A 378 13.94 20.35 4.08
CA ARG A 378 14.55 20.86 2.84
C ARG A 378 16.04 21.14 3.01
N VAL A 379 16.43 21.84 4.08
CA VAL A 379 17.83 22.16 4.38
C VAL A 379 18.64 20.88 4.60
N PHE A 380 18.09 19.90 5.32
CA PHE A 380 18.73 18.58 5.50
C PHE A 380 19.01 17.90 4.15
N VAL A 381 17.98 17.80 3.29
CA VAL A 381 18.10 17.13 1.99
C VAL A 381 19.10 17.89 1.10
N LEU A 382 19.02 19.21 1.03
CA LEU A 382 20.00 20.03 0.30
C LEU A 382 21.42 19.83 0.84
N GLY A 383 21.63 19.70 2.15
CA GLY A 383 22.93 19.40 2.74
C GLY A 383 23.59 18.14 2.14
N ARG A 384 22.79 17.13 1.80
CA ARG A 384 23.24 15.88 1.16
C ARG A 384 23.58 16.03 -0.32
N PHE A 385 23.03 17.03 -1.02
CA PHE A 385 23.30 17.26 -2.44
C PHE A 385 24.68 17.84 -2.75
N SER A 386 25.45 18.28 -1.75
CA SER A 386 26.83 18.77 -1.95
C SER A 386 27.70 17.78 -2.74
N LYS A 387 27.69 16.49 -2.34
CA LYS A 387 28.42 15.42 -3.03
C LYS A 387 27.85 15.11 -4.41
N ALA A 388 26.54 15.22 -4.57
CA ALA A 388 25.87 14.96 -5.85
C ALA A 388 26.24 16.02 -6.90
N ALA A 389 26.29 17.28 -6.49
CA ALA A 389 26.63 18.41 -7.35
C ALA A 389 28.05 18.26 -7.92
N ASP A 390 29.02 17.77 -7.15
CA ASP A 390 30.38 17.47 -7.64
C ASP A 390 30.39 16.42 -8.77
N CYS A 391 29.59 15.36 -8.63
CA CYS A 391 29.48 14.30 -9.64
C CYS A 391 28.78 14.79 -10.93
N MET A 392 27.81 15.70 -10.81
CA MET A 392 27.04 16.24 -11.94
C MET A 392 27.82 17.24 -12.81
N CYS A 393 28.93 17.79 -12.32
CA CYS A 393 29.76 18.81 -13.00
C CYS A 393 30.37 18.37 -14.35
N LYS A 394 30.20 17.10 -14.75
CA LYS A 394 30.80 16.52 -15.97
C LYS A 394 29.84 16.49 -17.16
N ASP A 395 28.55 16.73 -16.95
CA ASP A 395 27.53 16.66 -17.98
C ASP A 395 26.76 18.00 -18.08
N GLU A 396 26.75 18.61 -19.27
CA GLU A 396 26.14 19.94 -19.45
C GLU A 396 24.62 19.95 -19.28
N ASP A 397 23.94 18.83 -19.53
CA ASP A 397 22.50 18.72 -19.39
C ASP A 397 22.11 18.62 -17.92
N LEU A 398 22.76 17.72 -17.17
CA LEU A 398 22.59 17.62 -15.71
C LEU A 398 22.86 18.95 -15.00
N ILE A 399 23.90 19.69 -15.40
CA ILE A 399 24.19 21.01 -14.85
C ILE A 399 23.05 21.99 -15.13
N ALA A 400 22.53 22.00 -16.37
CA ALA A 400 21.46 22.90 -16.76
C ALA A 400 20.15 22.60 -16.00
N GLU A 401 19.82 21.33 -15.79
CA GLU A 401 18.65 20.91 -15.00
C GLU A 401 18.81 21.22 -13.51
N LEU A 402 19.97 20.90 -12.93
CA LEU A 402 20.26 21.17 -11.52
C LEU A 402 20.14 22.66 -11.21
N LEU A 403 20.78 23.52 -12.02
CA LEU A 403 20.73 24.97 -11.82
C LEU A 403 19.31 25.52 -11.99
N LYS A 404 18.51 24.95 -12.89
CA LYS A 404 17.09 25.30 -13.02
C LYS A 404 16.30 24.93 -11.77
N GLY A 405 16.56 23.75 -11.18
CA GLY A 405 15.98 23.33 -9.91
C GLY A 405 16.36 24.24 -8.75
N LEU A 406 17.65 24.57 -8.61
CA LEU A 406 18.15 25.50 -7.59
C LEU A 406 17.58 26.92 -7.76
N GLN A 407 17.42 27.38 -9.01
CA GLN A 407 16.76 28.65 -9.31
C GLN A 407 15.32 28.66 -8.81
N ALA A 408 14.55 27.59 -9.06
CA ALA A 408 13.18 27.47 -8.59
C ALA A 408 13.14 27.55 -7.06
N LEU A 409 14.03 26.86 -6.35
CA LEU A 409 14.13 26.92 -4.89
C LEU A 409 14.45 28.33 -4.38
N CYS A 410 15.40 29.04 -4.98
CA CYS A 410 15.70 30.43 -4.60
C CYS A 410 14.50 31.37 -4.79
N THR A 411 13.67 31.09 -5.79
CA THR A 411 12.49 31.91 -6.13
C THR A 411 11.34 31.63 -5.16
N GLU A 412 11.01 30.37 -4.95
CA GLU A 412 9.86 29.92 -4.15
C GLU A 412 10.13 29.97 -2.64
N CYS A 413 11.34 29.62 -2.20
CA CYS A 413 11.68 29.59 -0.79
C CYS A 413 12.24 30.94 -0.33
N ARG A 414 11.83 31.40 0.87
CA ARG A 414 12.26 32.70 1.44
C ARG A 414 13.26 32.58 2.58
N ASP A 415 13.45 31.39 3.14
CA ASP A 415 14.39 31.19 4.24
C ASP A 415 15.84 31.33 3.76
N PHE A 416 16.67 31.90 4.64
CA PHE A 416 18.06 32.22 4.34
C PHE A 416 18.90 30.96 4.08
N GLU A 417 18.73 29.92 4.88
CA GLU A 417 19.53 28.69 4.83
C GLU A 417 19.36 27.95 3.49
N THR A 418 18.12 27.78 3.02
CA THR A 418 17.85 27.17 1.70
C THR A 418 18.53 27.98 0.59
N ARG A 419 18.37 29.31 0.61
CA ARG A 419 18.93 30.20 -0.41
C ARG A 419 20.45 30.19 -0.41
N ASP A 420 21.07 30.20 0.77
CA ASP A 420 22.53 30.13 0.92
C ASP A 420 23.10 28.83 0.34
N LEU A 421 22.49 27.69 0.66
CA LEU A 421 22.87 26.39 0.09
C LEU A 421 22.70 26.36 -1.44
N CYS A 422 21.58 26.87 -1.95
CA CYS A 422 21.34 26.92 -3.40
C CYS A 422 22.38 27.79 -4.12
N VAL A 423 22.72 28.96 -3.58
CA VAL A 423 23.77 29.83 -4.14
C VAL A 423 25.10 29.11 -4.12
N ARG A 424 25.51 28.55 -2.98
CA ARG A 424 26.79 27.86 -2.81
C ARG A 424 26.96 26.71 -3.80
N TYR A 425 25.94 25.87 -3.97
CA TYR A 425 25.99 24.75 -4.92
C TYR A 425 25.96 25.23 -6.37
N SER A 426 25.18 26.27 -6.67
CA SER A 426 25.14 26.85 -8.02
C SER A 426 26.50 27.43 -8.43
N GLU A 427 27.21 28.10 -7.52
CA GLU A 427 28.55 28.63 -7.74
C GLU A 427 29.56 27.53 -8.02
N MET A 428 29.57 26.50 -7.17
CA MET A 428 30.46 25.35 -7.30
C MET A 428 30.33 24.70 -8.69
N VAL A 429 29.09 24.39 -9.10
CA VAL A 429 28.81 23.75 -10.39
C VAL A 429 29.13 24.68 -11.56
N TYR A 430 28.79 25.96 -11.46
CA TYR A 430 29.05 26.95 -12.50
C TYR A 430 30.55 27.18 -12.74
N ASP A 431 31.35 27.23 -11.68
CA ASP A 431 32.79 27.42 -11.77
C ASP A 431 33.50 26.21 -12.38
N GLU A 432 33.10 24.99 -12.01
CA GLU A 432 33.61 23.77 -12.64
C GLU A 432 33.26 23.70 -14.13
N TRP A 433 32.02 24.01 -14.49
CA TRP A 433 31.61 24.12 -15.88
C TRP A 433 32.45 25.14 -16.68
N LYS A 434 32.71 26.33 -16.10
CA LYS A 434 33.57 27.35 -16.71
C LYS A 434 35.02 26.87 -16.89
N LYS A 435 35.59 26.17 -15.91
CA LYS A 435 36.93 25.59 -16.00
C LYS A 435 37.01 24.55 -17.12
N ALA A 436 36.01 23.68 -17.24
CA ALA A 436 35.94 22.67 -18.30
C ALA A 436 35.86 23.31 -19.69
N LYS A 437 35.03 24.34 -19.88
CA LYS A 437 34.91 25.07 -21.16
C LYS A 437 36.21 25.76 -21.58
N LYS A 438 37.00 26.30 -20.64
CA LYS A 438 38.29 26.96 -20.95
C LYS A 438 39.36 25.99 -21.47
N LYS A 439 39.27 24.68 -21.18
CA LYS A 439 40.27 23.69 -21.63
C LYS A 439 40.09 23.25 -23.09
N PHE A 440 38.91 23.44 -23.69
CA PHE A 440 38.57 23.01 -25.05
C PHE A 440 38.31 24.21 -25.98
N LEU A 441 39.34 25.05 -26.16
CA LEU A 441 39.24 26.34 -26.86
C LEU A 441 39.17 26.28 -28.40
N PHE A 442 39.18 25.10 -29.02
CA PHE A 442 39.19 24.98 -30.49
C PHE A 442 37.83 24.47 -31.00
N PHE A 443 37.03 25.40 -31.51
CA PHE A 443 35.82 25.20 -32.32
C PHE A 443 34.70 24.34 -31.71
N LYS A 444 33.82 24.94 -30.89
CA LYS A 444 32.43 24.46 -30.77
C LYS A 444 31.44 25.62 -30.83
N LYS A 445 30.44 25.51 -31.72
CA LYS A 445 29.17 26.24 -31.61
C LYS A 445 28.62 26.02 -30.21
N GLN A 446 28.08 27.07 -29.58
CA GLN A 446 27.54 26.95 -28.23
C GLN A 446 26.37 25.98 -28.19
N SER A 447 26.37 25.11 -27.18
CA SER A 447 25.24 24.26 -26.85
C SER A 447 24.10 25.12 -26.29
N HIS A 448 22.86 24.78 -26.63
CA HIS A 448 21.64 25.34 -26.02
C HIS A 448 21.72 25.34 -24.48
N HIS A 449 22.30 24.28 -23.90
CA HIS A 449 22.54 24.15 -22.45
C HIS A 449 23.40 25.27 -21.87
N GLY A 450 24.42 25.76 -22.59
CA GLY A 450 25.27 26.86 -22.11
C GLY A 450 24.54 28.19 -21.92
N LEU A 451 23.46 28.43 -22.68
CA LEU A 451 22.59 29.59 -22.48
C LEU A 451 21.67 29.39 -21.27
N GLN A 452 21.10 28.19 -21.13
CA GLN A 452 20.25 27.82 -20.00
C GLN A 452 20.99 27.90 -18.65
N ILE A 453 22.24 27.45 -18.61
CA ILE A 453 23.11 27.53 -17.43
C ILE A 453 23.28 28.98 -16.97
N ARG A 454 23.68 29.88 -17.88
CA ARG A 454 23.85 31.31 -17.55
C ARG A 454 22.53 31.98 -17.16
N SER A 455 21.44 31.66 -17.85
CA SER A 455 20.10 32.16 -17.53
C SER A 455 19.67 31.76 -16.11
N SER A 456 19.92 30.50 -15.73
CA SER A 456 19.58 29.99 -14.40
C SER A 456 20.40 30.66 -13.30
N MET A 457 21.70 30.85 -13.51
CA MET A 457 22.58 31.60 -12.59
C MET A 457 22.13 33.06 -12.41
N LEU A 458 21.76 33.75 -13.49
CA LEU A 458 21.22 35.11 -13.41
C LEU A 458 19.90 35.13 -12.63
N GLY A 459 19.06 34.12 -12.82
CA GLY A 459 17.84 33.91 -12.03
C GLY A 459 18.11 33.74 -10.53
N ILE A 460 19.08 32.90 -10.16
CA ILE A 460 19.48 32.66 -8.77
C ILE A 460 19.96 33.94 -8.09
N TYR A 461 20.86 34.68 -8.73
CA TYR A 461 21.36 35.94 -8.18
C TYR A 461 20.30 37.05 -8.17
N GLY A 462 19.39 37.06 -9.14
CA GLY A 462 18.23 37.95 -9.12
C GLY A 462 17.31 37.67 -7.93
N ALA A 463 16.98 36.40 -7.67
CA ALA A 463 16.12 35.98 -6.57
C ALA A 463 16.74 36.25 -5.17
N THR A 464 18.07 36.15 -5.07
CA THR A 464 18.83 36.40 -3.84
C THR A 464 19.29 37.85 -3.70
N LYS A 465 19.04 38.69 -4.71
CA LYS A 465 19.43 40.11 -4.78
C LYS A 465 20.96 40.35 -4.72
N ASP A 466 21.78 39.41 -5.20
CA ASP A 466 23.24 39.58 -5.29
C ASP A 466 23.66 40.26 -6.61
N CYS A 467 23.69 41.59 -6.59
CA CYS A 467 23.98 42.43 -7.74
C CYS A 467 25.38 42.19 -8.35
N LYS A 468 26.38 41.96 -7.49
CA LYS A 468 27.77 41.82 -7.92
C LYS A 468 27.96 40.52 -8.69
N LYS A 469 27.44 39.41 -8.15
CA LYS A 469 27.53 38.11 -8.81
C LYS A 469 26.65 38.04 -10.06
N PHE A 470 25.47 38.67 -10.03
CA PHE A 470 24.63 38.83 -11.22
C PHE A 470 25.39 39.49 -12.36
N TYR A 471 26.06 40.62 -12.09
CA TYR A 471 26.82 41.34 -13.11
C TYR A 471 27.98 40.51 -13.68
N ASN A 472 28.67 39.72 -12.86
CA ASN A 472 29.76 38.85 -13.32
C ASN A 472 29.27 37.81 -14.34
N VAL A 473 28.14 37.15 -14.06
CA VAL A 473 27.55 36.18 -15.00
C VAL A 473 27.04 36.86 -16.26
N TYR A 474 26.48 38.07 -16.14
CA TYR A 474 26.05 38.86 -17.29
C TYR A 474 27.23 39.22 -18.20
N GLN A 475 28.38 39.62 -17.64
CA GLN A 475 29.60 39.86 -18.41
C GLN A 475 30.10 38.59 -19.10
N ASP A 476 30.01 37.43 -18.44
CA ASP A 476 30.36 36.15 -19.04
C ASP A 476 29.42 35.74 -20.19
N LEU A 477 28.14 36.15 -20.15
CA LEU A 477 27.18 35.99 -21.24
C LEU A 477 27.50 36.93 -22.41
N MET A 478 27.82 38.19 -22.15
CA MET A 478 28.17 39.15 -23.20
C MET A 478 29.46 38.79 -23.93
N LYS A 479 30.44 38.23 -23.21
CA LYS A 479 31.69 37.72 -23.80
C LYS A 479 31.51 36.47 -24.63
N SER A 480 30.35 35.81 -24.55
CA SER A 480 30.14 34.50 -25.16
C SER A 480 29.65 34.55 -26.61
N ASN A 481 29.53 35.73 -27.22
CA ASN A 481 29.16 35.93 -28.64
C ASN A 481 27.83 35.25 -29.03
N THR A 482 26.90 35.13 -28.08
CA THR A 482 25.62 34.41 -28.22
C THR A 482 24.52 35.36 -28.71
N GLU A 483 23.75 34.94 -29.72
CA GLU A 483 22.52 35.66 -30.08
C GLU A 483 21.46 35.44 -28.99
N LEU A 484 21.08 36.53 -28.32
CA LEU A 484 20.08 36.50 -27.25
C LEU A 484 18.67 36.55 -27.86
N SER A 485 17.81 35.60 -27.48
CA SER A 485 16.40 35.65 -27.87
C SER A 485 15.68 36.82 -27.21
N ARG A 486 14.66 37.38 -27.86
CA ARG A 486 13.83 38.46 -27.30
C ARG A 486 13.25 38.10 -25.93
N GLU A 487 12.84 36.85 -25.76
CA GLU A 487 12.30 36.33 -24.49
C GLU A 487 13.33 36.34 -23.36
N LEU A 488 14.56 35.90 -23.64
CA LEU A 488 15.65 35.93 -22.66
C LEU A 488 15.99 37.37 -22.27
N CYS A 489 15.96 38.29 -23.23
CA CYS A 489 16.18 39.72 -23.00
C CYS A 489 15.13 40.32 -22.07
N THR A 490 13.84 40.06 -22.32
CA THR A 490 12.75 40.49 -21.43
C THR A 490 12.89 39.89 -20.03
N LYS A 491 13.35 38.63 -19.92
CA LYS A 491 13.60 37.96 -18.63
C LYS A 491 14.78 38.55 -17.88
N LEU A 492 15.85 38.96 -18.58
CA LEU A 492 16.99 39.64 -17.98
C LEU A 492 16.63 41.06 -17.52
N GLU A 493 15.76 41.75 -18.26
CA GLU A 493 15.20 43.04 -17.86
C GLU A 493 14.31 42.92 -16.61
N SER A 494 13.52 41.86 -16.45
CA SER A 494 12.69 41.65 -15.26
C SER A 494 13.49 41.21 -14.03
N LEU A 495 14.59 40.48 -14.23
CA LEU A 495 15.54 40.10 -13.18
C LEU A 495 16.49 41.22 -12.79
N HIS A 496 16.55 42.30 -13.59
CA HIS A 496 17.32 43.49 -13.27
C HIS A 496 16.72 44.15 -12.02
N ILE A 497 17.44 44.00 -10.91
CA ILE A 497 17.05 44.50 -9.58
C ILE A 497 16.78 46.00 -9.70
N ARG A 498 15.50 46.39 -9.57
CA ARG A 498 15.02 47.78 -9.63
C ARG A 498 15.75 48.71 -8.65
N ASP A 499 16.40 48.16 -7.62
CA ASP A 499 17.08 48.87 -6.53
C ASP A 499 18.62 48.78 -6.56
N CYS A 500 19.25 48.32 -7.66
CA CYS A 500 20.71 48.29 -7.73
C CYS A 500 21.29 49.67 -8.05
N GLU A 501 21.68 50.44 -7.01
CA GLU A 501 22.39 51.72 -7.16
C GLU A 501 23.74 51.56 -7.87
N GLU A 502 24.39 50.39 -7.77
CA GLU A 502 25.69 50.10 -8.37
C GLU A 502 25.61 49.45 -9.76
N CYS A 503 24.42 49.17 -10.31
CA CYS A 503 24.36 48.59 -11.64
C CYS A 503 24.62 49.66 -12.70
N ILE A 504 25.76 49.56 -13.38
CA ILE A 504 26.14 50.39 -14.54
C ILE A 504 25.02 50.48 -15.60
N LEU A 505 24.11 49.50 -15.63
CA LEU A 505 22.94 49.42 -16.52
C LEU A 505 21.86 50.48 -16.24
N ARG A 506 21.75 51.04 -15.03
CA ARG A 506 20.78 52.12 -14.70
C ARG A 506 21.10 53.44 -15.42
N ARG A 507 22.34 53.63 -15.90
CA ARG A 507 22.81 54.88 -16.54
C ARG A 507 22.52 55.00 -18.04
N ARG A 508 21.87 54.02 -18.68
CA ARG A 508 21.44 54.12 -20.09
C ARG A 508 19.97 53.70 -20.20
N GLN A 509 19.06 54.67 -20.20
CA GLN A 509 17.63 54.44 -20.46
C GLN A 509 17.41 53.84 -21.86
N LEU A 510 16.52 52.84 -21.94
CA LEU A 510 16.09 52.15 -23.15
C LEU A 510 15.26 53.08 -24.05
N THR A 511 15.60 53.16 -25.33
CA THR A 511 14.69 53.69 -26.37
C THR A 511 14.32 52.55 -27.34
N VAL A 512 13.03 52.26 -27.42
CA VAL A 512 12.47 51.28 -28.38
C VAL A 512 12.45 51.92 -29.76
N ASN A 513 13.29 51.43 -30.68
CA ASN A 513 13.30 51.91 -32.07
C ASN A 513 12.04 51.43 -32.83
N GLY A 514 11.29 52.38 -33.39
CA GLY A 514 10.01 52.14 -34.06
C GLY A 514 10.05 51.54 -35.48
N ASN A 515 11.14 50.92 -35.93
CA ASN A 515 11.25 50.40 -37.31
C ASN A 515 11.35 48.87 -37.40
N ARG A 516 10.31 48.26 -37.99
CA ARG A 516 10.00 46.81 -38.04
C ARG A 516 10.85 45.94 -39.00
N LYS A 517 12.08 46.33 -39.37
CA LYS A 517 12.89 45.55 -40.34
C LYS A 517 14.31 45.16 -39.89
N ALA A 518 14.68 45.41 -38.64
CA ALA A 518 15.91 44.87 -38.06
C ALA A 518 15.57 43.99 -36.83
N PRO A 519 16.28 42.87 -36.60
CA PRO A 519 16.21 42.19 -35.32
C PRO A 519 16.63 43.16 -34.21
N PRO A 520 16.05 43.08 -33.00
CA PRO A 520 16.43 43.97 -31.90
C PRO A 520 17.92 43.80 -31.60
N VAL A 521 18.73 44.79 -31.97
CA VAL A 521 20.16 44.85 -31.66
C VAL A 521 20.31 45.52 -30.29
N PHE A 522 20.92 44.81 -29.34
CA PHE A 522 21.40 45.42 -28.10
C PHE A 522 22.56 46.36 -28.43
N ASN A 523 22.32 47.67 -28.44
CA ASN A 523 23.39 48.66 -28.51
C ASN A 523 24.10 48.80 -27.15
N PHE A 524 24.90 47.79 -26.78
CA PHE A 524 25.99 47.96 -25.80
C PHE A 524 27.32 48.34 -26.46
N LEU A 525 27.38 48.41 -27.80
CA LEU A 525 28.57 48.85 -28.52
C LEU A 525 28.66 50.38 -28.51
N ASN A 526 29.15 50.89 -27.39
CA ASN A 526 30.26 51.84 -27.42
C ASN A 526 31.13 51.48 -26.22
N LYS A 527 32.21 50.72 -26.50
CA LYS A 527 33.42 50.73 -25.67
C LYS A 527 33.86 52.19 -25.50
N PRO A 528 34.53 52.59 -24.40
CA PRO A 528 35.44 53.72 -24.51
C PRO A 528 36.51 53.41 -25.56
#